data_AF-A0A0L0VE55-F1
#
_entry.id   AF-A0A0L0VE55-F1
#
_cell.length_a   1.000
_cell.length_b   1.000
_cell.length_c   1.000
_cell.angle_alpha   90.00
_cell.angle_beta   90.00
_cell.angle_gamma   90.00
#
_symmetry.space_group_name_H-M   'P 1'
#
loop_
_entity.id
_entity.type
_entity.pdbx_description
1 polymer ?
#
loop_
_entity_poly.entity_id
_entity_poly.type
_entity_poly.pdbx_seq_one_letter_code
_entity_poly.pdbx_strand_id
1 'polypeptide(L)'
;MSPGQDKLTFSTLFKMKPQGKVIDTWLGKSIICLTAQLTYNSVRQVLVNSLLTQEIKVETDGVSVNQVLESTNALGQISRQLISVGEFMFLANLTVTKAK
;
A
#
# COMPACT_ATOMS: atom_id res chain seq x y z
N MET A 1 -12.67 2.79 2.60
CA MET A 1 -13.20 1.41 2.46
C MET A 1 -13.15 0.77 3.83
N SER A 2 -14.27 0.24 4.34
CA SER A 2 -14.28 -0.52 5.60
C SER A 2 -13.49 -1.83 5.50
N PRO A 3 -12.70 -2.21 6.51
CA PRO A 3 -12.04 -3.51 6.60
C PRO A 3 -13.01 -4.69 6.73
N GLY A 4 -12.50 -5.92 6.53
CA GLY A 4 -13.26 -7.17 6.76
C GLY A 4 -14.35 -7.47 5.73
N GLN A 5 -14.46 -6.68 4.65
CA GLN A 5 -15.44 -6.87 3.58
C GLN A 5 -14.77 -6.97 2.22
N ASP A 6 -15.21 -7.95 1.43
CA ASP A 6 -14.79 -8.12 0.05
C ASP A 6 -15.30 -6.97 -0.82
N LYS A 7 -14.40 -6.45 -1.67
CA LYS A 7 -14.67 -5.31 -2.55
C LYS A 7 -14.10 -5.55 -3.92
N LEU A 8 -14.94 -5.30 -4.92
CA LEU A 8 -14.52 -5.29 -6.33
C LEU A 8 -13.70 -4.04 -6.59
N THR A 9 -12.50 -4.23 -7.14
CA THR A 9 -11.56 -3.16 -7.45
C THR A 9 -10.97 -3.33 -8.84
N PHE A 10 -10.42 -2.24 -9.37
CA PHE A 10 -9.49 -2.27 -10.49
C PHE A 10 -8.10 -2.01 -9.93
N SER A 11 -7.22 -3.00 -10.02
CA SER A 11 -5.89 -2.96 -9.42
C SER A 11 -4.81 -2.76 -10.47
N THR A 12 -3.77 -2.04 -10.09
CA THR A 12 -2.51 -1.99 -10.82
C THR A 12 -1.42 -2.60 -9.93
N LEU A 13 -0.72 -3.60 -10.44
CA LEU A 13 0.40 -4.24 -9.76
C LEU A 13 1.69 -3.86 -10.48
N PHE A 14 2.68 -3.42 -9.72
CA PHE A 14 3.99 -3.06 -10.23
C PHE A 14 5.03 -4.04 -9.71
N LYS A 15 5.77 -4.67 -10.62
CA LYS A 15 7.01 -5.38 -10.28
C LYS A 15 8.13 -4.35 -10.28
N MET A 16 8.73 -4.06 -9.14
CA MET A 16 9.75 -3.01 -9.01
C MET A 16 11.07 -3.58 -8.51
N LYS A 17 12.18 -2.95 -8.92
CA LYS A 17 13.48 -3.13 -8.25
C LYS A 17 13.51 -2.32 -6.95
N PRO A 18 14.36 -2.66 -5.97
CA PRO A 18 14.49 -1.92 -4.71
C PRO A 18 14.79 -0.42 -4.88
N GLN A 19 15.38 -0.02 -6.02
CA GLN A 19 15.66 1.38 -6.36
C GLN A 19 14.43 2.15 -6.88
N GLY A 20 13.22 1.59 -6.79
CA GLY A 20 11.98 2.23 -7.28
C GLY A 20 11.76 2.14 -8.79
N LYS A 21 12.61 1.40 -9.53
CA LYS A 21 12.44 1.22 -10.98
C LYS A 21 11.41 0.14 -11.30
N VAL A 22 10.36 0.48 -12.05
CA VAL A 22 9.36 -0.47 -12.55
C VAL A 22 10.00 -1.39 -13.61
N ILE A 23 9.81 -2.69 -13.43
CA ILE A 23 10.23 -3.78 -14.33
C ILE A 23 9.06 -4.20 -15.22
N ASP A 24 7.89 -4.34 -14.60
CA ASP A 24 6.68 -4.85 -15.25
C ASP A 24 5.44 -4.29 -14.57
N THR A 25 4.32 -4.25 -15.28
CA THR A 25 3.05 -3.69 -14.80
C THR A 25 1.87 -4.53 -15.27
N TRP A 26 0.99 -4.86 -14.34
CA TRP A 26 -0.27 -5.54 -14.61
C TRP A 26 -1.45 -4.67 -14.21
N LEU A 27 -2.51 -4.67 -15.02
CA LEU A 27 -3.77 -4.00 -14.73
C LEU A 27 -4.92 -4.99 -14.90
N GLY A 28 -5.89 -4.95 -13.99
CA GLY A 28 -7.07 -5.79 -14.12
C GLY A 28 -8.07 -5.66 -12.99
N LYS A 29 -9.22 -6.30 -13.18
CA LYS A 29 -10.25 -6.42 -12.15
C LYS A 29 -9.79 -7.40 -11.08
N SER A 30 -10.07 -7.08 -9.82
CA SER A 30 -9.68 -7.86 -8.65
C SER A 30 -10.77 -7.78 -7.58
N ILE A 31 -10.71 -8.71 -6.63
CA ILE A 31 -11.47 -8.66 -5.38
C ILE A 31 -10.45 -8.51 -4.26
N ILE A 32 -10.63 -7.52 -3.39
CA ILE A 32 -9.78 -7.29 -2.22
C ILE A 32 -10.60 -7.30 -0.94
N CYS A 33 -10.00 -7.75 0.15
CA CYS A 33 -10.51 -7.57 1.51
C CYS A 33 -9.49 -6.76 2.30
N LEU A 34 -9.90 -5.57 2.79
CA LEU A 34 -8.99 -4.73 3.56
C LEU A 34 -8.80 -5.33 4.96
N THR A 35 -7.54 -5.40 5.40
CA THR A 35 -7.18 -6.01 6.67
C THR A 35 -7.15 -5.01 7.83
N ALA A 36 -6.84 -3.75 7.52
CA ALA A 36 -6.78 -2.65 8.46
C ALA A 36 -7.12 -1.32 7.77
N GLN A 37 -7.62 -0.37 8.55
CA GLN A 37 -7.81 1.01 8.13
C GLN A 37 -6.81 1.90 8.89
N LEU A 38 -5.80 2.39 8.17
CA LEU A 38 -4.75 3.24 8.75
C LEU A 38 -5.05 4.72 8.48
N THR A 39 -4.73 5.57 9.45
CA THR A 39 -4.76 7.03 9.28
C THR A 39 -3.38 7.54 8.90
N TYR A 40 -3.29 8.74 8.32
CA TYR A 40 -1.98 9.34 8.02
C TYR A 40 -1.12 9.49 9.29
N ASN A 41 -1.74 9.82 10.43
CA ASN A 41 -1.04 9.97 11.70
C ASN A 41 -0.46 8.62 12.17
N SER A 42 -1.25 7.54 12.11
CA SER A 42 -0.77 6.21 12.50
C SER A 42 0.34 5.70 11.57
N VAL A 43 0.24 5.93 10.26
CA VAL A 43 1.31 5.58 9.30
C VAL A 43 2.58 6.39 9.56
N ARG A 44 2.44 7.69 9.81
CA ARG A 44 3.59 8.56 10.11
C ARG A 44 4.29 8.13 11.39
N GLN A 45 3.53 7.74 12.43
CA GLN A 45 4.10 7.20 13.66
C GLN A 45 4.86 5.91 13.40
N VAL A 46 4.29 4.98 12.62
CA VAL A 46 4.98 3.74 12.21
C VAL A 46 6.31 4.02 11.50
N LEU A 47 6.34 5.01 10.60
CA LEU A 47 7.52 5.36 9.82
C LEU A 47 8.61 6.11 10.61
N VAL A 48 8.22 6.80 11.69
CA VAL A 48 9.12 7.63 12.51
C VAL A 48 9.56 6.91 13.79
N ASN A 49 8.66 6.17 14.42
CA ASN A 49 8.84 5.52 15.71
C ASN A 49 8.37 4.07 15.64
N SER A 50 9.32 3.13 15.69
CA SER A 50 9.06 1.68 15.60
C SER A 50 8.23 1.07 16.76
N LEU A 51 7.80 1.87 17.74
CA LEU A 51 7.32 1.38 19.06
C LEU A 51 5.91 1.82 19.46
N LEU A 52 5.21 2.67 18.70
CA LEU A 52 3.87 3.13 19.06
C LEU A 52 2.80 2.36 18.28
N THR A 53 2.46 1.16 18.77
CA THR A 53 1.43 0.25 18.25
C THR A 53 -0.01 0.61 18.68
N GLN A 54 -0.21 1.71 19.41
CA GLN A 54 -1.39 1.88 20.26
C GLN A 54 -2.75 2.06 19.55
N GLU A 55 -2.83 2.18 18.22
CA GLU A 55 -4.12 2.45 17.55
C GLU A 55 -4.36 1.66 16.24
N ILE A 56 -3.55 0.64 15.91
CA ILE A 56 -3.81 -0.15 14.69
C ILE A 56 -4.80 -1.27 15.00
N LYS A 57 -6.06 -1.06 14.61
CA LYS A 57 -7.08 -2.12 14.60
C LYS A 57 -6.95 -2.93 13.32
N VAL A 58 -6.62 -4.21 13.47
CA VAL A 58 -6.67 -5.21 12.39
C VAL A 58 -7.97 -6.00 12.58
N GLU A 59 -8.77 -6.06 11.53
CA GLU A 59 -10.15 -6.59 11.58
C GLU A 59 -10.30 -7.88 10.74
N THR A 60 -9.20 -8.53 10.40
CA THR A 60 -9.19 -9.74 9.56
C THR A 60 -8.44 -10.88 10.23
N ASP A 61 -9.04 -12.07 10.17
CA ASP A 61 -8.45 -13.29 10.69
C ASP A 61 -7.19 -13.66 9.89
N GLY A 62 -6.09 -13.92 10.60
CA GLY A 62 -4.84 -14.41 10.01
C GLY A 62 -3.80 -13.36 9.62
N VAL A 63 -4.09 -12.06 9.79
CA VAL A 63 -3.10 -10.99 9.58
C VAL A 63 -2.71 -10.39 10.92
N SER A 64 -1.40 -10.37 11.22
CA SER A 64 -0.88 -9.77 12.45
C SER A 64 -0.57 -8.29 12.27
N VAL A 65 -0.62 -7.52 13.36
CA VAL A 65 -0.20 -6.11 13.39
C VAL A 65 1.24 -5.94 12.89
N ASN A 66 2.13 -6.90 13.20
CA ASN A 66 3.52 -6.88 12.74
C ASN A 66 3.65 -6.97 11.21
N GLN A 67 2.84 -7.80 10.55
CA GLN A 67 2.85 -7.89 9.08
C GLN A 67 2.39 -6.58 8.42
N VAL A 68 1.40 -5.90 9.02
CA VAL A 68 0.95 -4.58 8.55
C VAL A 68 2.06 -3.54 8.75
N LEU A 69 2.78 -3.61 9.88
CA LEU A 69 3.90 -2.72 10.19
C LEU A 69 5.07 -2.91 9.21
N GLU A 70 5.49 -4.16 8.98
CA GLU A 70 6.55 -4.51 8.04
C GLU A 70 6.21 -4.07 6.61
N SER A 71 4.98 -4.33 6.16
CA SER A 71 4.51 -3.93 4.84
C SER A 71 4.48 -2.40 4.68
N THR A 72 4.05 -1.68 5.73
CA THR A 72 4.04 -0.21 5.74
C THR A 72 5.45 0.36 5.67
N ASN A 73 6.41 -0.23 6.41
CA ASN A 73 7.80 0.17 6.37
C ASN A 73 8.46 -0.12 5.02
N ALA A 74 8.21 -1.30 4.43
CA ALA A 74 8.70 -1.65 3.10
C ALA A 74 8.16 -0.67 2.04
N LEU A 75 6.86 -0.35 2.09
CA LEU A 75 6.25 0.64 1.21
C LEU A 75 6.86 2.03 1.42
N GLY A 76 7.11 2.43 2.67
CA GLY A 76 7.77 3.69 2.99
C GLY A 76 9.20 3.77 2.48
N GLN A 77 9.96 2.68 2.50
CA GLN A 77 11.30 2.62 1.91
C GLN A 77 11.25 2.79 0.40
N ILE A 78 10.39 2.05 -0.29
CA ILE A 78 10.22 2.15 -1.75
C ILE A 78 9.73 3.55 -2.13
N SER A 79 8.79 4.11 -1.37
CA SER A 79 8.26 5.45 -1.60
C SER A 79 9.29 6.56 -1.43
N ARG A 80 10.33 6.36 -0.63
CA ARG A 80 11.45 7.32 -0.50
C ARG A 80 12.44 7.24 -1.67
N GLN A 81 12.50 6.10 -2.35
CA GLN A 81 13.32 5.91 -3.55
C GLN A 81 12.59 6.39 -4.81
N LEU A 82 11.26 6.51 -4.75
CA LEU A 82 10.47 7.21 -5.75
C LEU A 82 10.56 8.71 -5.49
N ILE A 83 10.73 9.49 -6.56
CA ILE A 83 11.13 10.90 -6.47
C ILE A 83 9.99 11.77 -5.89
N SER A 84 8.76 11.24 -5.77
CA SER A 84 7.69 11.85 -4.99
C SER A 84 6.58 10.85 -4.61
N VAL A 85 6.04 10.94 -3.39
CA VAL A 85 4.88 10.11 -2.94
C VAL A 85 3.64 10.34 -3.82
N GLY A 86 3.53 11.52 -4.46
CA GLY A 86 2.50 11.80 -5.46
C GLY A 86 2.64 10.96 -6.74
N GLU A 87 3.83 10.40 -7.00
CA GLU A 87 4.10 9.59 -8.18
C GLU A 87 3.44 8.22 -8.13
N PHE A 88 3.11 7.63 -6.97
CA PHE A 88 2.40 6.34 -6.97
C PHE A 88 0.99 6.48 -7.53
N MET A 89 0.25 7.49 -7.07
CA MET A 89 -1.09 7.77 -7.59
C MET A 89 -1.00 8.28 -9.03
N PHE A 90 0.00 9.10 -9.35
CA PHE A 90 0.25 9.57 -10.72
C PHE A 90 0.66 8.44 -11.67
N LEU A 91 1.49 7.48 -11.25
CA LEU A 91 1.90 6.31 -12.04
C LEU A 91 0.73 5.38 -12.25
N ALA A 92 -0.09 5.13 -11.24
CA ALA A 92 -1.33 4.38 -11.41
C ALA A 92 -2.24 5.06 -12.45
N ASN A 93 -2.46 6.36 -12.32
CA ASN A 93 -3.29 7.13 -13.25
C ASN A 93 -2.69 7.20 -14.68
N LEU A 94 -1.38 7.41 -14.82
CA LEU A 94 -0.66 7.44 -16.10
C LEU A 94 -0.71 6.07 -16.78
N THR A 95 -0.59 4.99 -16.01
CA THR A 95 -0.65 3.62 -16.54
C THR A 95 -2.05 3.30 -17.03
N VAL A 96 -3.10 3.67 -16.27
CA VAL A 96 -4.49 3.54 -16.72
C VAL A 96 -4.76 4.38 -17.97
N THR A 97 -4.12 5.55 -18.10
CA THR A 97 -4.26 6.43 -19.28
C THR A 97 -3.57 5.84 -20.52
N LYS A 98 -2.45 5.13 -20.36
CA LYS A 98 -1.72 4.47 -21.46
C LYS A 98 -2.31 3.12 -21.89
N ALA A 99 -3.11 2.49 -21.02
CA ALA A 99 -3.77 1.21 -21.28
C ALA A 99 -5.10 1.37 -22.06
N LYS A 100 -5.47 2.60 -22.45
CA LYS A 100 -6.68 2.94 -23.18
C LYS A 100 -6.31 3.41 -24.59
#